data_AF-A0AA92TWY9-F1
#
_entry.id   AF-A0AA92TWY9-F1
#
_cell.length_a   1.000
_cell.length_b   1.000
_cell.length_c   1.000
_cell.angle_alpha   90.00
_cell.angle_beta   90.00
_cell.angle_gamma   90.00
#
_symmetry.space_group_name_H-M   'P 1'
#
loop_
_entity.id
_entity.type
_entity.pdbx_description
1 polymer ?
#
loop_
_entity_poly.entity_id
_entity_poly.type
_entity_poly.pdbx_seq_one_letter_code
_entity_poly.pdbx_strand_id
1 'polypeptide(L)'
;MSASEKTINTFATRVRQMILKFDEVKQENAELYAMVDERDVKIKALEEKLAQAQSDYDSLKMAKMMTISDNDMEATQKRIAKLIRDVNKCITLLGEK
;
A
#
# COMPACT_ATOMS: atom_id res chain seq x y z
N MET A 1 -10.09 -39.85 -57.89
CA MET A 1 -10.93 -39.48 -56.73
C MET A 1 -12.23 -38.87 -57.22
N SER A 2 -13.36 -39.38 -56.73
CA SER A 2 -14.69 -38.84 -57.09
C SER A 2 -14.89 -37.44 -56.52
N ALA A 3 -15.85 -36.67 -57.06
CA ALA A 3 -16.18 -35.34 -56.53
C ALA A 3 -16.53 -35.40 -55.03
N SER A 4 -17.26 -36.43 -54.61
CA SER A 4 -17.63 -36.66 -53.20
C SER A 4 -16.41 -36.91 -52.31
N GLU A 5 -15.43 -37.67 -52.79
CA GLU A 5 -14.21 -37.98 -52.03
C GLU A 5 -13.35 -36.72 -51.79
N LYS A 6 -13.30 -35.80 -52.77
CA LYS A 6 -12.62 -34.50 -52.62
C LYS A 6 -13.31 -33.61 -51.59
N THR A 7 -14.64 -33.58 -51.59
CA THR A 7 -15.42 -32.82 -50.60
C THR A 7 -15.20 -33.35 -49.19
N ILE A 8 -15.23 -34.67 -48.99
CA ILE A 8 -15.00 -35.30 -47.69
C ILE A 8 -13.59 -34.98 -47.16
N ASN A 9 -12.56 -35.11 -48.01
CA ASN A 9 -11.19 -34.80 -47.60
C ASN A 9 -11.00 -33.31 -47.25
N THR A 10 -11.66 -32.43 -47.98
CA THR A 10 -11.62 -30.98 -47.69
C THR A 10 -12.28 -30.69 -46.35
N PHE A 11 -13.46 -31.26 -46.09
CA PHE A 11 -14.16 -31.11 -44.83
C PHE A 11 -13.34 -31.66 -43.65
N ALA A 12 -12.81 -32.88 -43.77
CA ALA A 12 -11.96 -33.48 -42.74
C ALA A 12 -10.73 -32.62 -42.42
N THR A 13 -10.12 -32.02 -43.45
CA THR A 13 -8.98 -31.09 -43.27
C THR A 13 -9.40 -29.83 -42.52
N ARG A 14 -10.56 -29.24 -42.85
CA ARG A 14 -11.07 -28.05 -42.15
C ARG A 14 -11.44 -28.35 -40.71
N VAL A 15 -12.03 -29.51 -40.42
CA VAL A 15 -12.33 -29.92 -39.04
C VAL A 15 -11.04 -30.10 -38.24
N ARG A 16 -9.99 -30.73 -38.79
CA ARG A 16 -8.69 -30.83 -38.12
C ARG A 16 -8.07 -29.45 -37.84
N GLN A 17 -8.12 -28.54 -38.81
CA GLN A 17 -7.65 -27.17 -38.61
C GLN A 17 -8.43 -26.44 -37.51
N MET A 18 -9.74 -26.65 -37.43
CA MET A 18 -10.58 -26.08 -36.38
C MET A 18 -10.22 -26.64 -35.00
N ILE A 19 -9.98 -27.94 -34.89
CA ILE A 19 -9.56 -28.58 -33.63
C ILE A 19 -8.22 -28.01 -33.16
N LEU A 20 -7.23 -27.91 -34.06
CA LEU A 20 -5.91 -27.34 -33.71
C LEU A 20 -6.04 -25.90 -33.18
N LYS A 21 -6.83 -25.05 -33.86
CA LYS A 21 -7.07 -23.68 -33.40
C LYS A 21 -7.80 -23.63 -32.06
N PHE A 22 -8.72 -24.55 -31.81
CA PHE A 22 -9.41 -24.64 -30.53
C PHE A 22 -8.43 -24.97 -29.40
N ASP A 23 -7.53 -25.92 -29.63
CA ASP A 23 -6.50 -26.30 -28.65
C ASP A 23 -5.53 -25.14 -28.38
N GLU A 24 -5.12 -24.40 -29.42
CA GLU A 24 -4.31 -23.17 -29.28
C GLU A 24 -5.01 -22.12 -28.41
N VAL A 25 -6.28 -21.80 -28.71
CA VAL A 25 -7.06 -20.81 -27.94
C VAL A 25 -7.29 -21.28 -26.51
N LYS A 26 -7.51 -22.57 -26.29
CA LYS A 26 -7.67 -23.14 -24.95
C LYS A 26 -6.38 -23.02 -24.14
N GLN A 27 -5.23 -23.25 -24.77
CA GLN A 27 -3.93 -23.06 -24.12
C GLN A 27 -3.68 -21.58 -23.79
N GLU A 28 -3.88 -20.67 -24.74
CA GLU A 28 -3.74 -19.23 -24.51
C GLU A 28 -4.64 -18.75 -23.37
N ASN A 29 -5.88 -19.23 -23.32
CA ASN A 29 -6.82 -18.91 -22.25
C ASN A 29 -6.31 -19.39 -20.87
N ALA A 30 -5.76 -20.61 -20.79
CA ALA A 30 -5.18 -21.13 -19.56
C ALA A 30 -3.95 -20.34 -19.10
N GLU A 31 -3.10 -19.93 -20.04
CA GLU A 31 -1.94 -19.07 -19.77
C GLU A 31 -2.37 -17.68 -19.27
N LEU A 32 -3.40 -17.10 -19.89
CA LEU A 32 -3.97 -15.82 -19.45
C LEU A 32 -4.55 -15.91 -18.04
N TYR A 33 -5.28 -16.98 -17.70
CA TYR A 33 -5.77 -17.19 -16.34
C TYR A 33 -4.62 -17.28 -15.33
N ALA A 34 -3.56 -18.05 -15.63
CA ALA A 34 -2.40 -18.15 -14.75
C ALA A 34 -1.71 -16.78 -14.55
N MET A 35 -1.61 -15.96 -15.60
CA MET A 35 -1.05 -14.60 -15.51
C MET A 35 -1.92 -13.66 -14.68
N VAL A 36 -3.25 -13.80 -14.73
CA VAL A 36 -4.17 -13.03 -13.89
C VAL A 36 -4.00 -13.43 -12.42
N ASP A 37 -3.97 -14.73 -12.13
CA ASP A 37 -3.78 -15.23 -10.75
C ASP A 37 -2.46 -14.75 -10.14
N GLU A 38 -1.36 -14.79 -10.90
CA GLU A 38 -0.06 -14.27 -10.45
C GLU A 38 -0.13 -12.77 -10.13
N ARG A 39 -0.81 -11.99 -10.97
CA ARG A 39 -0.98 -10.55 -10.77
C ARG A 39 -1.84 -10.26 -9.55
N ASP A 40 -2.91 -11.00 -9.32
CA ASP A 40 -3.78 -10.82 -8.16
C ASP A 40 -3.03 -11.11 -6.85
N VAL A 41 -2.21 -12.16 -6.83
CA VAL A 41 -1.32 -12.45 -5.69
C VAL A 41 -0.35 -11.30 -5.44
N LYS A 42 0.24 -10.73 -6.50
CA LYS A 42 1.18 -9.61 -6.39
C LYS A 42 0.49 -8.32 -5.92
N ILE A 43 -0.72 -8.04 -6.41
CA ILE A 43 -1.54 -6.89 -5.99
C ILE A 43 -1.82 -7.00 -4.50
N LYS A 44 -2.31 -8.15 -4.04
CA LYS A 44 -2.60 -8.36 -2.61
C LYS A 44 -1.36 -8.14 -1.73
N ALA A 45 -0.21 -8.69 -2.13
CA ALA A 45 1.04 -8.49 -1.39
C ALA A 45 1.50 -7.02 -1.35
N LEU A 46 1.23 -6.24 -2.39
CA LEU A 46 1.54 -4.82 -2.43
C LEU A 46 0.57 -4.00 -1.58
N GLU A 47 -0.72 -4.35 -1.58
CA GLU A 47 -1.74 -3.72 -0.73
C GLU A 47 -1.43 -3.93 0.75
N GLU A 48 -1.03 -5.14 1.15
CA GLU A 48 -0.61 -5.45 2.53
C GLU A 48 0.61 -4.60 2.94
N LYS A 49 1.62 -4.48 2.08
CA LYS A 49 2.80 -3.64 2.32
C LYS A 49 2.43 -2.16 2.43
N LEU A 50 1.50 -1.68 1.60
CA LEU A 50 1.03 -0.30 1.62
C LEU A 50 0.28 -0.02 2.93
N ALA A 51 -0.58 -0.92 3.36
CA ALA A 51 -1.30 -0.79 4.63
C ALA A 51 -0.33 -0.74 5.82
N GLN A 52 0.70 -1.61 5.83
CA GLN A 52 1.73 -1.60 6.86
C GLN A 52 2.50 -0.27 6.86
N ALA A 53 2.98 0.17 5.70
CA ALA A 53 3.73 1.43 5.59
C ALA A 53 2.90 2.64 6.04
N GLN A 54 1.60 2.64 5.76
CA GLN A 54 0.69 3.68 6.23
C GLN A 54 0.57 3.68 7.77
N SER A 55 0.42 2.50 8.37
CA SER A 55 0.37 2.34 9.83
C SER A 55 1.68 2.76 10.51
N ASP A 56 2.82 2.39 9.93
CA ASP A 56 4.15 2.78 10.42
C ASP A 56 4.33 4.31 10.35
N TYR A 57 3.90 4.93 9.24
CA TYR A 57 3.95 6.38 9.07
C TYR A 57 3.08 7.10 10.09
N ASP A 58 1.85 6.64 10.33
CA ASP A 58 0.94 7.24 11.30
C ASP A 58 1.48 7.12 12.74
N SER A 59 2.10 5.97 13.06
CA SER A 59 2.78 5.75 14.35
C SER A 59 3.95 6.72 14.53
N LEU A 60 4.79 6.89 13.50
CA LEU A 60 5.92 7.81 13.53
C LEU A 60 5.45 9.27 13.64
N LYS A 61 4.40 9.64 12.93
CA LYS A 61 3.79 10.97 13.00
C LYS A 61 3.28 11.27 14.40
N MET A 62 2.63 10.30 15.05
CA MET A 62 2.17 10.41 16.44
C MET A 62 3.34 10.60 17.40
N ALA A 63 4.37 9.75 17.30
CA ALA A 63 5.58 9.85 18.13
C ALA A 63 6.24 11.23 17.99
N LYS A 64 6.36 11.74 16.75
CA LYS A 64 6.89 13.08 16.49
C LYS A 64 6.03 14.18 17.11
N MET A 65 4.71 14.09 17.02
CA MET A 65 3.82 15.07 17.65
C MET A 65 3.98 15.09 19.17
N MET A 66 4.07 13.92 19.82
CA MET A 66 4.33 13.83 21.26
C MET A 66 5.64 14.51 21.65
N THR A 67 6.72 14.25 20.91
CA THR A 67 8.03 14.90 21.19
C THR A 67 7.99 16.43 21.04
N ILE A 68 7.17 16.95 20.13
CA ILE A 68 6.99 18.40 19.97
C ILE A 68 6.21 18.96 21.16
N SER A 69 5.12 18.30 21.56
CA SER A 69 4.32 18.70 22.72
C SER A 69 5.12 18.69 24.03
N ASP A 70 6.00 17.71 24.24
CA ASP A 70 6.87 17.66 25.43
C ASP A 70 7.84 18.85 25.48
N ASN A 71 8.46 19.20 24.35
CA ASN A 71 9.36 20.36 24.26
C ASN A 71 8.62 21.68 24.57
N ASP A 72 7.41 21.85 24.05
CA ASP A 72 6.58 23.04 24.32
C ASP A 72 6.16 23.13 25.80
N MET A 73 5.86 21.99 26.41
CA MET A 73 5.50 21.91 27.83
C MET A 73 6.70 22.25 28.73
N GLU A 74 7.89 21.74 28.42
CA GLU A 74 9.13 22.07 29.14
C GLU A 74 9.48 23.56 29.02
N ALA A 75 9.33 24.13 27.82
CA ALA A 75 9.54 25.56 27.59
C ALA A 75 8.56 26.42 28.41
N THR A 76 7.30 26.01 28.48
CA THR A 76 6.27 26.67 29.29
C THR A 76 6.59 26.60 30.78
N GLN A 77 6.97 25.43 31.28
CA GLN A 77 7.37 25.24 32.68
C GLN A 77 8.57 26.12 33.07
N LYS A 78 9.60 26.21 32.21
CA LYS A 78 10.76 27.09 32.42
C LYS A 78 10.34 28.56 32.53
N ARG A 79 9.40 29.01 31.69
CA ARG A 79 8.89 30.38 31.70
C ARG A 79 8.10 30.69 32.99
N ILE A 80 7.28 29.76 33.46
CA ILE A 80 6.56 29.88 34.75
C ILE A 80 7.55 29.94 35.92
N ALA A 81 8.54 29.04 35.95
CA ALA A 81 9.56 29.02 37.01
C ALA A 81 10.39 30.30 37.07
N LYS A 82 10.59 30.99 35.93
CA LYS A 82 11.21 32.32 35.88
C LYS A 82 10.30 33.38 36.50
N LEU A 83 9.02 33.43 36.10
CA LEU A 83 8.04 34.36 36.67
C LEU A 83 7.91 34.22 38.19
N ILE A 84 7.86 32.99 38.71
CA ILE A 84 7.81 32.75 40.16
C ILE A 84 9.05 33.32 40.85
N ARG A 85 10.25 33.13 40.27
CA ARG A 85 11.48 33.71 40.81
C ARG A 85 11.46 35.23 40.80
N ASP A 86 11.01 35.83 39.71
CA ASP A 86 10.93 37.30 39.59
C ASP A 86 9.93 37.87 40.61
N VAL A 87 8.77 37.24 40.79
CA VAL A 87 7.78 37.59 41.81
C VAL A 87 8.36 37.44 43.22
N ASN A 88 9.01 36.31 43.53
CA ASN A 88 9.65 36.11 44.83
C ASN A 88 10.71 37.19 45.10
N LYS A 89 11.48 37.59 44.09
CA LYS A 89 12.47 38.66 44.21
C LYS A 89 11.82 40.00 44.53
N CYS A 90 10.70 40.32 43.88
CA CYS A 90 9.91 41.51 44.20
C CYS A 90 9.31 41.45 45.62
N ILE A 91 8.82 40.30 46.06
CA ILE A 91 8.30 40.11 47.43
C ILE A 91 9.41 40.36 48.46
N THR A 92 10.61 39.80 48.26
CA THR A 92 11.75 40.03 49.16
C THR A 92 12.12 41.51 49.24
N LEU A 93 12.20 42.19 48.10
CA LEU A 93 12.50 43.64 48.06
C LEU A 93 11.43 44.49 48.77
N LEU A 94 10.18 44.04 48.80
CA LEU A 94 9.10 44.71 49.52
C LEU A 94 9.08 44.39 51.02
N GLY A 95 9.60 43.22 51.42
CA GLY A 95 9.68 42.80 52.82
C GLY A 95 10.92 43.30 53.58
N GLU A 96 11.95 43.80 52.88
CA GLU A 96 13.13 44.45 53.47
C GLU A 96 12.92 45.95 53.82
N LYS A 97 11.66 46.39 53.89
CA LYS A 97 11.22 47.71 54.38
C LYS A 97 10.48 47.57 55.71
#